data_AF-A0A1A0KL99-F1
#
_entry.id   AF-A0A1A0KL99-F1
#
_cell.length_a   1.000
_cell.length_b   1.000
_cell.length_c   1.000
_cell.angle_alpha   90.00
_cell.angle_beta   90.00
_cell.angle_gamma   90.00
#
_symmetry.space_group_name_H-M   'P 1'
#
loop_
_entity.id
_entity.type
_entity.pdbx_description
1 polymer ?
#
loop_
_entity_poly.entity_id
_entity_poly.type
_entity_poly.pdbx_seq_one_letter_code
_entity_poly.pdbx_strand_id
1 'polypeptide(L)'
;MAGEPYRWVATAETDMVELRDPVSGRAVEIVRPSDEDLPAPLLREVETLVFDWANLLTQYEAWSDLHTLYRREPDTVLWALSWLLALWAVVGETRTGKPADAIIRDLDYRGGWRDLRNAEDERVWTGLTQRVRLGGIAALTEDPRAVRAYHDACVEPADIGPILLRHTLIHLDALSQDMDRAGMRARGLASAVLDHTAPDPGPRRRLCFRPSRPGPDGLRDLG
;
A
#
# COMPACT_ATOMS: atom_id res chain seq x y z
N MET A 1 25.76 -11.41 -7.14
CA MET A 1 24.44 -12.06 -7.15
C MET A 1 23.53 -11.23 -6.27
N ALA A 2 22.52 -10.56 -6.82
CA ALA A 2 21.54 -9.88 -5.99
C ALA A 2 20.69 -10.96 -5.32
N GLY A 3 20.74 -11.05 -3.98
CA GLY A 3 19.87 -11.94 -3.23
C GLY A 3 18.40 -11.58 -3.47
N GLU A 4 17.49 -12.53 -3.25
CA GLU A 4 16.05 -12.24 -3.28
C GLU A 4 15.74 -11.11 -2.29
N PRO A 5 14.94 -10.10 -2.69
CA PRO A 5 14.69 -8.94 -1.84
C PRO A 5 13.89 -9.29 -0.57
N TYR A 6 13.15 -10.40 -0.60
CA TYR A 6 12.31 -10.89 0.47
C TYR A 6 12.31 -12.41 0.49
N ARG A 7 12.05 -12.99 1.67
CA ARG A 7 11.72 -14.41 1.82
C ARG A 7 10.30 -14.56 2.32
N TRP A 8 9.47 -15.25 1.55
CA TRP A 8 8.09 -15.57 1.91
C TRP A 8 8.04 -16.91 2.65
N VAL A 9 7.33 -16.95 3.77
CA VAL A 9 7.20 -18.14 4.61
C VAL A 9 5.72 -18.36 4.90
N ALA A 10 5.23 -19.55 4.55
CA ALA A 10 3.87 -19.96 4.89
C ALA A 10 3.69 -19.98 6.41
N THR A 11 2.54 -19.50 6.88
CA THR A 11 2.18 -19.56 8.31
C THR A 11 1.23 -20.73 8.58
N ALA A 12 0.84 -20.94 9.83
CA ALA A 12 -0.17 -21.95 10.16
C ALA A 12 -1.57 -21.56 9.66
N GLU A 13 -1.79 -20.27 9.39
CA GLU A 13 -3.05 -19.72 8.90
C GLU A 13 -2.94 -19.56 7.38
N THR A 14 -3.87 -20.16 6.62
CA THR A 14 -3.75 -20.26 5.14
C THR A 14 -3.91 -18.93 4.42
N ASP A 15 -4.62 -17.99 5.02
CA ASP A 15 -4.81 -16.62 4.56
C ASP A 15 -3.66 -15.69 4.96
N MET A 16 -2.62 -16.18 5.62
CA MET A 16 -1.54 -15.34 6.14
C MET A 16 -0.17 -15.85 5.69
N VAL A 17 0.67 -14.90 5.28
CA VAL A 17 2.06 -15.14 4.90
C VAL A 17 2.98 -14.29 5.76
N GLU A 18 4.14 -14.84 6.14
CA GLU A 18 5.21 -14.07 6.76
C GLU A 18 6.22 -13.63 5.69
N LEU A 19 6.44 -12.32 5.58
CA LEU A 19 7.52 -11.72 4.79
C LEU A 19 8.71 -11.45 5.71
N ARG A 20 9.86 -12.02 5.37
CA ARG A 20 11.13 -11.77 6.06
C ARG A 20 12.04 -10.93 5.19
N ASP A 21 12.57 -9.85 5.76
CA ASP A 21 13.63 -9.08 5.14
C ASP A 21 15.00 -9.68 5.49
N PRO A 22 15.74 -10.26 4.53
CA PRO A 22 17.02 -10.91 4.80
C PRO A 22 18.12 -9.93 5.24
N VAL A 23 17.96 -8.63 4.98
CA VAL A 23 18.97 -7.61 5.33
C VAL A 23 18.85 -7.20 6.79
N SER A 24 17.64 -6.86 7.26
CA SER A 24 17.40 -6.48 8.65
C SER A 24 17.16 -7.67 9.60
N GLY A 25 16.81 -8.83 9.05
CA GLY A 25 16.34 -9.98 9.83
C GLY A 25 14.95 -9.80 10.44
N ARG A 26 14.23 -8.70 10.13
CA ARG A 26 12.87 -8.45 10.62
C ARG A 26 11.85 -9.18 9.77
N ALA A 27 10.72 -9.51 10.39
CA ALA A 27 9.62 -10.21 9.73
C ALA A 27 8.29 -9.51 10.01
N VAL A 28 7.36 -9.63 9.07
CA VAL A 28 5.98 -9.17 9.21
C VAL A 28 5.02 -10.24 8.73
N GLU A 29 3.92 -10.42 9.45
CA GLU A 29 2.80 -11.27 9.03
C GLU A 29 1.77 -10.40 8.29
N ILE A 30 1.43 -10.83 7.07
CA ILE A 30 0.49 -10.16 6.17
C ILE A 30 -0.67 -11.12 5.93
N VAL A 31 -1.86 -10.68 6.31
CA VAL A 31 -3.12 -11.37 6.07
C VAL A 31 -3.68 -10.91 4.72
N ARG A 32 -4.12 -11.88 3.93
CA ARG A 32 -4.81 -11.68 2.67
C ARG A 32 -6.11 -10.91 2.94
N PRO A 33 -6.40 -9.83 2.19
CA PRO A 33 -7.69 -9.17 2.32
C PRO A 33 -8.82 -10.13 1.89
N SER A 34 -10.01 -9.98 2.48
CA SER A 34 -11.18 -10.76 2.09
C SER A 34 -11.52 -10.51 0.62
N ASP A 35 -11.83 -11.56 -0.13
CA ASP A 35 -12.24 -11.45 -1.53
C ASP A 35 -13.57 -10.67 -1.69
N GLU A 36 -14.37 -10.53 -0.62
CA GLU A 36 -15.58 -9.68 -0.61
C GLU A 36 -15.24 -8.17 -0.62
N ASP A 37 -14.16 -7.77 0.03
CA ASP A 37 -13.75 -6.36 0.12
C ASP A 37 -12.80 -5.95 -0.97
N LEU A 38 -11.88 -6.85 -1.32
CA LEU A 38 -10.81 -6.57 -2.25
C LEU A 38 -10.51 -7.84 -3.06
N PRO A 39 -11.28 -8.07 -4.13
CA PRO A 39 -11.13 -9.24 -4.98
C PRO A 39 -9.69 -9.39 -5.50
N ALA A 40 -9.13 -10.60 -5.40
CA ALA A 40 -7.77 -10.86 -5.85
C ALA A 40 -7.46 -10.43 -7.30
N PRO A 41 -8.34 -10.64 -8.30
CA PRO A 41 -8.10 -10.16 -9.66
C PRO A 41 -7.97 -8.63 -9.73
N LEU A 42 -8.86 -7.91 -9.02
CA LEU A 42 -8.85 -6.44 -8.97
C LEU A 42 -7.56 -5.93 -8.32
N LEU A 43 -7.13 -6.53 -7.20
CA LEU A 43 -5.92 -6.11 -6.52
C LEU A 43 -4.66 -6.27 -7.40
N ARG A 44 -4.57 -7.37 -8.17
CA ARG A 44 -3.48 -7.57 -9.14
C ARG A 44 -3.53 -6.58 -10.30
N GLU A 45 -4.72 -6.30 -10.81
CA GLU A 45 -4.94 -5.33 -11.87
C GLU A 45 -4.53 -3.93 -11.40
N VAL A 46 -4.97 -3.49 -10.22
CA VAL A 46 -4.60 -2.20 -9.63
C VAL A 46 -3.09 -2.11 -9.37
N GLU A 47 -2.45 -3.15 -8.82
CA GLU A 47 -1.00 -3.17 -8.63
C GLU A 47 -0.27 -2.96 -9.96
N THR A 48 -0.64 -3.71 -11.00
CA THR A 48 -0.08 -3.58 -12.35
C THR A 48 -0.25 -2.15 -12.88
N LEU A 49 -1.47 -1.62 -12.82
CA LEU A 49 -1.80 -0.29 -13.33
C LEU A 49 -1.06 0.83 -12.59
N VAL A 50 -0.79 0.71 -11.29
CA VAL A 50 0.03 1.70 -10.56
C VAL A 50 1.44 1.78 -11.15
N PHE A 51 2.04 0.63 -11.46
CA PHE A 51 3.38 0.57 -12.02
C PHE A 51 3.43 0.96 -13.50
N ASP A 52 2.39 0.64 -14.27
CA ASP A 52 2.27 1.06 -15.67
C ASP A 52 1.98 2.57 -15.76
N TRP A 53 1.27 3.14 -14.79
CA TRP A 53 1.08 4.58 -14.67
C TRP A 53 2.38 5.34 -14.38
N ALA A 54 3.26 4.76 -13.56
CA ALA A 54 4.57 5.34 -13.26
C ALA A 54 5.54 5.28 -14.47
N ASN A 55 5.31 4.38 -15.43
CA ASN A 55 6.12 4.25 -16.64
C ASN A 55 5.61 5.19 -17.75
N LEU A 56 6.47 6.10 -18.20
CA LEU A 56 6.14 7.12 -19.22
C LEU A 56 5.62 6.53 -20.55
N LEU A 57 6.01 5.30 -20.90
CA LEU A 57 5.57 4.66 -22.15
C LEU A 57 4.14 4.12 -22.05
N THR A 58 3.67 3.78 -20.86
CA THR A 58 2.36 3.14 -20.60
C THR A 58 1.42 4.03 -19.80
N GLN A 59 1.89 5.19 -19.34
CA GLN A 59 1.19 6.05 -18.39
C GLN A 59 -0.21 6.46 -18.85
N TYR A 60 -0.37 6.82 -20.12
CA TYR A 60 -1.67 7.26 -20.65
C TYR A 60 -2.70 6.13 -20.69
N GLU A 61 -2.29 4.94 -21.16
CA GLU A 61 -3.15 3.76 -21.22
C GLU A 61 -3.55 3.32 -19.81
N ALA A 62 -2.56 3.20 -18.91
CA ALA A 62 -2.81 2.86 -17.51
C ALA A 62 -3.73 3.88 -16.81
N TRP A 63 -3.59 5.18 -17.11
CA TRP A 63 -4.49 6.20 -16.59
C TRP A 63 -5.93 6.05 -17.10
N SER A 64 -6.10 5.74 -18.39
CA SER A 64 -7.41 5.47 -19.01
C SER A 64 -8.08 4.23 -18.40
N ASP A 65 -7.31 3.17 -18.19
CA ASP A 65 -7.79 1.91 -17.63
C ASP A 65 -8.16 2.07 -16.16
N LEU A 66 -7.32 2.73 -15.36
CA LEU A 66 -7.65 3.10 -13.98
C LEU A 66 -8.91 3.94 -13.88
N HIS A 67 -9.12 4.91 -14.78
CA HIS A 67 -10.35 5.69 -14.81
C HIS A 67 -11.58 4.86 -15.17
N THR A 68 -11.42 3.89 -16.07
CA THR A 68 -12.52 2.99 -16.44
C THR A 68 -12.87 2.06 -15.28
N LEU A 69 -11.87 1.54 -14.58
CA LEU A 69 -12.05 0.74 -13.37
C LEU A 69 -12.70 1.56 -12.25
N TYR A 70 -12.18 2.75 -11.98
CA TYR A 70 -12.68 3.68 -10.97
C TYR A 70 -14.14 4.08 -11.21
N ARG A 71 -14.55 4.32 -12.47
CA ARG A 71 -15.96 4.64 -12.77
C ARG A 71 -16.93 3.50 -12.45
N ARG A 72 -16.46 2.25 -12.49
CA ARG A 72 -17.27 1.08 -12.17
C ARG A 72 -17.33 0.83 -10.67
N GLU A 73 -16.18 0.94 -9.99
CA GLU A 73 -15.99 0.52 -8.60
C GLU A 73 -15.10 1.53 -7.84
N PRO A 74 -15.56 2.77 -7.61
CA PRO A 74 -14.71 3.86 -7.10
C PRO A 74 -14.15 3.56 -5.72
N ASP A 75 -15.00 3.08 -4.81
CA ASP A 75 -14.62 2.78 -3.42
C ASP A 75 -13.62 1.63 -3.37
N THR A 76 -13.86 0.56 -4.12
CA THR A 76 -12.98 -0.62 -4.16
C THR A 76 -11.61 -0.28 -4.74
N VAL A 77 -11.54 0.58 -5.77
CA VAL A 77 -10.26 1.03 -6.36
C VAL A 77 -9.47 1.89 -5.37
N LEU A 78 -10.11 2.87 -4.72
CA LEU A 78 -9.44 3.72 -3.73
C LEU A 78 -9.01 2.92 -2.49
N TRP A 79 -9.78 1.90 -2.11
CA TRP A 79 -9.42 0.97 -1.05
C TRP A 79 -8.23 0.10 -1.46
N ALA A 80 -8.20 -0.42 -2.68
CA ALA A 80 -7.07 -1.18 -3.22
C ALA A 80 -5.76 -0.37 -3.15
N LEU A 81 -5.79 0.88 -3.58
CA LEU A 81 -4.63 1.78 -3.53
C LEU A 81 -4.18 2.08 -2.09
N SER A 82 -5.13 2.24 -1.17
CA SER A 82 -4.85 2.43 0.26
C SER A 82 -4.22 1.18 0.88
N TRP A 83 -4.69 0.00 0.49
CA TRP A 83 -4.14 -1.27 0.94
C TRP A 83 -2.73 -1.49 0.39
N LEU A 84 -2.46 -1.15 -0.88
CA LEU A 84 -1.09 -1.15 -1.44
C LEU A 84 -0.18 -0.20 -0.66
N LEU A 85 -0.65 1.00 -0.34
CA LEU A 85 0.11 1.97 0.45
C LEU A 85 0.48 1.39 1.83
N ALA A 86 -0.48 0.77 2.52
CA ALA A 86 -0.27 0.14 3.82
C ALA A 86 0.70 -1.05 3.73
N LEU A 87 0.53 -1.93 2.74
CA LEU A 87 1.42 -3.05 2.48
C LEU A 87 2.86 -2.57 2.28
N TRP A 88 3.06 -1.55 1.45
CA TRP A 88 4.39 -1.02 1.15
C TRP A 88 5.02 -0.34 2.36
N ALA A 89 4.24 0.38 3.17
CA ALA A 89 4.71 0.92 4.44
C ALA A 89 5.13 -0.17 5.43
N VAL A 90 4.37 -1.26 5.52
CA VAL A 90 4.67 -2.40 6.40
C VAL A 90 5.92 -3.16 5.95
N VAL A 91 6.09 -3.37 4.65
CA VAL A 91 7.34 -3.92 4.11
C VAL A 91 8.49 -2.94 4.35
N GLY A 92 8.27 -1.65 4.19
CA GLY A 92 9.25 -0.61 4.51
C GLY A 92 9.69 -0.60 5.98
N GLU A 93 8.77 -0.86 6.90
CA GLU A 93 9.07 -1.00 8.34
C GLU A 93 10.06 -2.13 8.58
N THR A 94 9.95 -3.26 7.86
CA THR A 94 10.90 -4.38 8.03
C THR A 94 12.33 -3.95 7.69
N ARG A 95 12.56 -3.19 6.61
CA ARG A 95 13.90 -2.76 6.22
C ARG A 95 14.44 -1.61 7.07
N THR A 96 13.60 -0.62 7.37
CA THR A 96 14.05 0.64 7.97
C THR A 96 13.92 0.67 9.49
N GLY A 97 13.12 -0.24 10.06
CA GLY A 97 12.73 -0.22 11.46
C GLY A 97 11.81 0.94 11.86
N LYS A 98 11.46 1.83 10.92
CA LYS A 98 10.51 2.93 11.13
C LYS A 98 9.08 2.38 11.10
N PRO A 99 8.24 2.65 12.11
CA PRO A 99 6.86 2.15 12.14
C PRO A 99 6.08 2.48 10.87
N ALA A 100 5.26 1.55 10.38
CA ALA A 100 4.48 1.73 9.15
C ALA A 100 3.54 2.94 9.21
N ASP A 101 2.93 3.20 10.38
CA ASP A 101 2.07 4.38 10.57
C ASP A 101 2.88 5.69 10.49
N ALA A 102 4.12 5.69 10.96
CA ALA A 102 5.04 6.81 10.80
C ALA A 102 5.51 6.98 9.34
N ILE A 103 5.75 5.88 8.60
CA ILE A 103 6.04 5.94 7.16
C ILE A 103 4.86 6.60 6.42
N ILE A 104 3.63 6.18 6.71
CA ILE A 104 2.41 6.76 6.11
C ILE A 104 2.26 8.23 6.49
N ARG A 105 2.39 8.59 7.78
CA ARG A 105 2.27 10.00 8.21
C ARG A 105 3.30 10.92 7.58
N ASP A 106 4.47 10.39 7.26
CA ASP A 106 5.57 11.16 6.67
C ASP A 106 5.54 11.20 5.13
N LEU A 107 4.54 10.58 4.47
CA LEU A 107 4.38 10.63 3.02
C LEU A 107 4.35 12.08 2.53
N ASP A 108 5.41 12.52 1.89
CA ASP A 108 5.55 13.86 1.33
C ASP A 108 6.24 13.74 -0.02
N TYR A 109 5.52 14.06 -1.09
CA TYR A 109 6.11 14.07 -2.41
C TYR A 109 6.66 15.46 -2.73
N ARG A 110 7.91 15.48 -3.20
CA ARG A 110 8.68 16.70 -3.52
C ARG A 110 9.16 16.77 -4.97
N GLY A 111 8.67 15.87 -5.83
CA GLY A 111 9.07 15.81 -7.23
C GLY A 111 8.23 16.70 -8.15
N GLY A 112 8.44 16.56 -9.47
CA GLY A 112 7.88 17.44 -10.49
C GLY A 112 6.35 17.45 -10.63
N TRP A 113 5.63 16.45 -10.09
CA TRP A 113 4.16 16.49 -10.05
C TRP A 113 3.59 17.52 -9.06
N ARG A 114 4.41 18.01 -8.12
CA ARG A 114 4.05 19.05 -7.16
C ARG A 114 4.33 20.43 -7.77
N ASP A 115 3.40 20.91 -8.59
CA ASP A 115 3.41 22.28 -9.12
C ASP A 115 2.58 23.20 -8.21
N LEU A 116 3.25 23.95 -7.32
CA LEU A 116 2.61 24.88 -6.39
C LEU A 116 2.90 26.32 -6.84
N ARG A 117 1.87 27.03 -7.29
CA ARG A 117 2.00 28.41 -7.78
C ARG A 117 1.55 29.43 -6.75
N ASN A 118 0.69 29.03 -5.82
CA ASN A 118 0.13 29.89 -4.79
C ASN A 118 -0.22 29.11 -3.49
N ALA A 119 -0.64 29.83 -2.45
CA ALA A 119 -1.01 29.25 -1.16
C ALA A 119 -2.30 28.42 -1.18
N GLU A 120 -3.13 28.55 -2.21
CA GLU A 120 -4.30 27.69 -2.41
C GLU A 120 -3.89 26.32 -2.95
N ASP A 121 -3.00 26.28 -3.94
CA ASP A 121 -2.44 25.03 -4.47
C ASP A 121 -1.78 24.21 -3.35
N GLU A 122 -1.04 24.86 -2.45
CA GLU A 122 -0.41 24.21 -1.31
C GLU A 122 -1.45 23.64 -0.32
N ARG A 123 -2.54 24.37 -0.06
CA ARG A 123 -3.64 23.90 0.79
C ARG A 123 -4.34 22.70 0.17
N VAL A 124 -4.63 22.73 -1.13
CA VAL A 124 -5.24 21.61 -1.86
C VAL A 124 -4.32 20.40 -1.84
N TRP A 125 -3.03 20.59 -2.16
CA TRP A 125 -2.02 19.53 -2.12
C TRP A 125 -1.92 18.87 -0.74
N THR A 126 -1.85 19.68 0.31
CA THR A 126 -1.80 19.21 1.70
C THR A 126 -3.08 18.45 2.04
N GLY A 127 -4.25 19.00 1.69
CA GLY A 127 -5.55 18.38 1.94
C GLY A 127 -5.72 17.03 1.23
N LEU A 128 -5.24 16.89 -0.01
CA LEU A 128 -5.23 15.62 -0.74
C LEU A 128 -4.24 14.63 -0.12
N THR A 129 -3.05 15.10 0.27
CA THR A 129 -2.04 14.26 0.93
C THR A 129 -2.56 13.70 2.24
N GLN A 130 -3.27 14.51 3.05
CA GLN A 130 -3.89 14.01 4.29
C GLN A 130 -4.94 12.94 4.03
N ARG A 131 -5.70 13.02 2.92
CA ARG A 131 -6.66 11.97 2.53
C ARG A 131 -5.96 10.66 2.16
N VAL A 132 -4.86 10.73 1.40
CA VAL A 132 -4.04 9.56 1.08
C VAL A 132 -3.50 8.90 2.34
N ARG A 133 -2.97 9.71 3.28
CA ARG A 133 -2.49 9.22 4.58
C ARG A 133 -3.61 8.58 5.40
N LEU A 134 -4.80 9.20 5.42
CA LEU A 134 -5.97 8.66 6.10
C LEU A 134 -6.38 7.30 5.51
N GLY A 135 -6.37 7.15 4.19
CA GLY A 135 -6.61 5.87 3.52
C GLY A 135 -5.59 4.81 3.90
N GLY A 136 -4.30 5.15 3.87
CA GLY A 136 -3.23 4.25 4.31
C GLY A 136 -3.39 3.81 5.78
N ILE A 137 -3.72 4.73 6.69
CA ILE A 137 -3.97 4.39 8.10
C ILE A 137 -5.24 3.54 8.27
N ALA A 138 -6.30 3.84 7.52
CA ALA A 138 -7.52 3.05 7.53
C ALA A 138 -7.25 1.62 7.06
N ALA A 139 -6.46 1.42 6.01
CA ALA A 139 -6.08 0.09 5.54
C ALA A 139 -5.09 -0.62 6.47
N LEU A 140 -4.17 0.12 7.10
CA LEU A 140 -3.19 -0.44 8.03
C LEU A 140 -3.84 -0.98 9.31
N THR A 141 -4.87 -0.30 9.81
CA THR A 141 -5.46 -0.56 11.13
C THR A 141 -6.85 -1.20 11.08
N GLU A 142 -7.56 -1.03 9.96
CA GLU A 142 -8.99 -1.27 9.78
C GLU A 142 -9.88 -0.81 10.95
N ASP A 143 -9.45 0.25 11.66
CA ASP A 143 -10.30 0.88 12.67
C ASP A 143 -11.57 1.39 11.98
N PRO A 144 -12.78 0.93 12.39
CA PRO A 144 -14.03 1.38 11.78
C PRO A 144 -14.21 2.89 11.76
N ARG A 145 -13.59 3.62 12.69
CA ARG A 145 -13.61 5.09 12.69
C ARG A 145 -12.75 5.67 11.58
N ALA A 146 -11.54 5.15 11.38
CA ALA A 146 -10.64 5.57 10.31
C ALA A 146 -11.20 5.21 8.94
N VAL A 147 -11.78 4.01 8.79
CA VAL A 147 -12.43 3.56 7.55
C VAL A 147 -13.60 4.48 7.18
N ARG A 148 -14.49 4.82 8.13
CA ARG A 148 -15.59 5.77 7.87
C ARG A 148 -15.07 7.15 7.50
N ALA A 149 -14.10 7.68 8.27
CA ALA A 149 -13.52 8.98 7.97
C ALA A 149 -12.86 9.02 6.58
N TYR A 150 -12.22 7.94 6.15
CA TYR A 150 -11.65 7.83 4.82
C TYR A 150 -12.74 7.82 3.73
N HIS A 151 -13.78 7.01 3.90
CA HIS A 151 -14.92 6.97 3.00
C HIS A 151 -15.53 8.37 2.81
N ASP A 152 -15.81 9.07 3.91
CA ASP A 152 -16.36 10.44 3.87
C ASP A 152 -15.42 11.40 3.13
N ALA A 153 -14.11 11.26 3.35
CA ALA A 153 -13.11 12.09 2.69
C ALA A 153 -12.92 11.81 1.19
N CYS A 154 -13.36 10.64 0.71
CA CYS A 154 -13.35 10.24 -0.70
C CYS A 154 -14.56 10.75 -1.49
N VAL A 155 -15.65 11.11 -0.81
CA VAL A 155 -16.90 11.58 -1.45
C VAL A 155 -17.12 13.08 -1.30
N GLU A 156 -16.37 13.76 -0.42
CA GLU A 156 -16.48 15.20 -0.20
C GLU A 156 -15.19 15.99 -0.52
N PRO A 157 -15.27 16.97 -1.45
CA PRO A 157 -16.39 17.32 -2.34
C PRO A 157 -16.68 16.28 -3.43
N ALA A 158 -17.83 16.36 -4.11
CA ALA A 158 -18.31 15.32 -5.04
C ALA A 158 -17.38 15.02 -6.24
N ASP A 159 -16.48 15.93 -6.58
CA ASP A 159 -15.49 15.80 -7.66
C ASP A 159 -14.09 15.40 -7.16
N ILE A 160 -13.93 15.14 -5.86
CA ILE A 160 -12.61 14.86 -5.26
C ILE A 160 -12.03 13.53 -5.72
N GLY A 161 -12.88 12.54 -6.02
CA GLY A 161 -12.46 11.16 -6.30
C GLY A 161 -11.42 11.01 -7.41
N PRO A 162 -11.66 11.49 -8.64
CA PRO A 162 -10.66 11.50 -9.71
C PRO A 162 -9.34 12.21 -9.38
N ILE A 163 -9.43 13.31 -8.62
CA ILE A 163 -8.25 14.08 -8.20
C ILE A 163 -7.46 13.28 -7.17
N LEU A 164 -8.16 12.67 -6.22
CA LEU A 164 -7.59 11.82 -5.18
C LEU A 164 -6.97 10.56 -5.78
N LEU A 165 -7.57 9.95 -6.81
CA LEU A 165 -7.01 8.82 -7.55
C LEU A 165 -5.62 9.18 -8.10
N ARG A 166 -5.51 10.28 -8.86
CA ARG A 166 -4.22 10.76 -9.38
C ARG A 166 -3.22 11.05 -8.26
N HIS A 167 -3.67 11.72 -7.21
CA HIS A 167 -2.82 12.11 -6.09
C HIS A 167 -2.27 10.88 -5.35
N THR A 168 -3.09 9.85 -5.18
CA THR A 168 -2.68 8.58 -4.57
C THR A 168 -1.62 7.88 -5.42
N LEU A 169 -1.77 7.86 -6.75
CA LEU A 169 -0.75 7.30 -7.65
C LEU A 169 0.60 8.01 -7.55
N ILE A 170 0.61 9.34 -7.43
CA ILE A 170 1.84 10.12 -7.22
C ILE A 170 2.57 9.66 -5.95
N HIS A 171 1.84 9.49 -4.84
CA HIS A 171 2.42 9.06 -3.57
C HIS A 171 2.86 7.59 -3.57
N LEU A 172 2.13 6.73 -4.27
CA LEU A 172 2.53 5.34 -4.48
C LEU A 172 3.83 5.26 -5.30
N ASP A 173 3.92 5.98 -6.44
CA ASP A 173 5.16 6.06 -7.22
C ASP A 173 6.33 6.54 -6.35
N ALA A 174 6.13 7.63 -5.59
CA ALA A 174 7.13 8.16 -4.68
C ALA A 174 7.61 7.13 -3.64
N LEU A 175 6.68 6.46 -2.96
CA LEU A 175 6.98 5.45 -1.97
C LEU A 175 7.70 4.25 -2.60
N SER A 176 7.29 3.84 -3.81
CA SER A 176 7.95 2.76 -4.53
C SER A 176 9.42 3.09 -4.85
N GLN A 177 9.71 4.33 -5.23
CA GLN A 177 11.07 4.80 -5.45
C GLN A 177 11.88 4.87 -4.15
N ASP A 178 11.26 5.29 -3.03
CA ASP A 178 11.90 5.26 -1.71
C ASP A 178 12.22 3.83 -1.27
N MET A 179 11.35 2.87 -1.57
CA MET A 179 11.63 1.45 -1.36
C MET A 179 12.80 0.99 -2.22
N ASP A 180 12.83 1.31 -3.51
CA ASP A 180 13.95 0.97 -4.39
C ASP A 180 15.28 1.55 -3.89
N ARG A 181 15.29 2.81 -3.42
CA ARG A 181 16.47 3.47 -2.79
C ARG A 181 16.92 2.74 -1.52
N ALA A 182 16.00 2.16 -0.77
CA ALA A 182 16.29 1.34 0.41
C ALA A 182 16.62 -0.12 0.07
N GLY A 183 16.72 -0.48 -1.22
CA GLY A 183 17.04 -1.83 -1.69
C GLY A 183 15.88 -2.83 -1.49
N MET A 184 14.64 -2.35 -1.60
CA MET A 184 13.39 -3.08 -1.53
C MET A 184 12.69 -2.99 -2.89
N ARG A 185 11.81 -3.95 -3.23
CA ARG A 185 11.03 -3.90 -4.47
C ARG A 185 9.54 -3.87 -4.15
N ALA A 186 8.87 -2.77 -4.49
CA ALA A 186 7.43 -2.65 -4.29
C ALA A 186 6.60 -3.50 -5.27
N ARG A 187 7.08 -3.63 -6.51
CA ARG A 187 6.37 -4.32 -7.60
C ARG A 187 6.20 -5.81 -7.33
N GLY A 188 4.95 -6.26 -7.36
CA GLY A 188 4.55 -7.65 -7.23
C GLY A 188 4.37 -8.11 -5.78
N LEU A 189 4.45 -7.20 -4.80
CA LEU A 189 4.21 -7.55 -3.39
C LEU A 189 2.77 -7.99 -3.15
N ALA A 190 1.78 -7.32 -3.74
CA ALA A 190 0.38 -7.71 -3.57
C ALA A 190 0.11 -9.05 -4.26
N SER A 191 0.61 -9.20 -5.49
CA SER A 191 0.58 -10.47 -6.21
C SER A 191 1.22 -11.62 -5.41
N ALA A 192 2.38 -11.37 -4.79
CA ALA A 192 3.07 -12.37 -3.97
C ALA A 192 2.29 -12.75 -2.70
N VAL A 193 1.63 -11.79 -2.03
CA VAL A 193 0.71 -12.11 -0.91
C VAL A 193 -0.38 -13.05 -1.41
N LEU A 194 -0.99 -12.77 -2.56
CA LEU A 194 -2.06 -13.59 -3.13
C LEU A 194 -1.58 -14.98 -3.60
N ASP A 195 -0.33 -15.10 -4.05
CA ASP A 195 0.27 -16.37 -4.51
C ASP A 195 0.67 -17.28 -3.34
N HIS A 196 1.01 -16.70 -2.18
CA HIS A 196 1.45 -17.44 -0.98
C HIS A 196 0.33 -17.64 0.05
N THR A 197 -0.90 -17.21 -0.25
CA THR A 197 -2.06 -17.35 0.63
C THR A 197 -3.26 -17.94 -0.12
N ALA A 198 -4.17 -18.55 0.63
CA ALA A 198 -5.48 -18.99 0.14
C ALA A 198 -6.59 -18.24 0.90
N PRO A 199 -7.75 -17.98 0.28
CA PRO A 199 -8.90 -17.44 0.99
C PRO A 199 -9.27 -18.32 2.20
N ASP A 200 -9.47 -17.72 3.36
CA ASP A 200 -10.00 -18.41 4.55
C ASP A 200 -11.54 -18.32 4.54
N PRO A 201 -12.28 -19.46 4.53
CA PRO A 201 -13.75 -19.45 4.63
C PRO A 201 -14.26 -19.09 6.04
N GLY A 202 -13.35 -18.91 7.01
CA GLY A 202 -13.66 -18.51 8.38
C GLY A 202 -14.14 -17.05 8.53
N PRO A 203 -14.38 -16.60 9.78
CA PRO A 203 -14.81 -15.24 10.05
C PRO A 203 -13.79 -14.22 9.54
N ARG A 204 -14.29 -13.17 8.86
CA ARG A 204 -13.48 -12.06 8.38
C ARG A 204 -12.55 -11.52 9.46
N ARG A 205 -11.27 -11.44 9.14
CA ARG A 205 -10.26 -10.79 9.98
C ARG A 205 -10.23 -9.30 9.70
N ARG A 206 -9.96 -8.53 10.77
CA ARG A 206 -9.96 -7.06 10.74
C ARG A 206 -8.56 -6.45 10.73
N LEU A 207 -7.50 -7.24 10.62
CA LEU A 207 -6.14 -6.70 10.61
C LEU A 207 -5.36 -7.42 9.52
N CYS A 208 -5.27 -6.77 8.37
CA CYS A 208 -4.44 -7.22 7.25
C CYS A 208 -2.95 -7.26 7.58
N PHE A 209 -2.48 -6.51 8.59
CA PHE A 209 -1.05 -6.39 8.89
C PHE A 209 -0.80 -6.52 10.39
N ARG A 210 0.19 -7.34 10.76
CA ARG A 210 0.69 -7.39 12.14
C ARG A 210 2.02 -6.63 12.25
N PRO A 211 2.32 -6.01 13.40
CA PRO A 211 3.58 -5.27 13.57
C PRO A 211 4.81 -6.12 13.28
N SER A 212 5.88 -5.50 12.77
CA SER A 212 7.11 -6.25 12.52
C SER A 212 7.77 -6.70 13.82
N ARG A 213 8.33 -7.91 13.81
CA ARG A 213 9.09 -8.48 14.93
C ARG A 213 10.53 -8.79 14.51
N PRO A 214 11.50 -8.78 15.45
CA PRO A 214 12.80 -9.38 15.21
C PRO A 214 12.62 -10.84 14.79
N GLY A 215 13.34 -11.29 13.76
CA GLY A 215 13.29 -12.68 13.32
C GLY A 215 13.85 -13.65 14.38
N PRO A 216 13.52 -14.95 14.27
CA PRO A 216 13.95 -15.97 15.24
C PRO A 216 15.47 -16.13 15.34
N ASP A 217 16.21 -15.73 14.30
CA ASP A 217 17.68 -15.79 14.30
C ASP A 217 18.35 -14.68 15.13
N GLY A 218 17.64 -13.61 15.49
CA GLY A 218 18.17 -12.53 16.32
C GLY A 218 18.39 -12.90 17.81
N LEU A 219 17.97 -14.09 18.23
CA LEU A 219 18.17 -14.62 19.58
C LEU A 219 19.38 -15.57 19.70
N ARG A 220 20.07 -15.89 18.59
CA ARG A 220 21.19 -16.84 18.61
C ARG A 220 22.56 -16.24 18.91
N ASP A 221 22.68 -14.92 18.97
CA ASP A 221 23.95 -14.22 19.23
C ASP A 221 24.13 -13.74 20.69
N LEU A 222 23.39 -14.33 21.65
CA LEU A 222 23.52 -14.03 23.08
C LEU A 222 23.87 -15.25 23.96
N GLY A 223 24.47 -16.30 23.38
CA GLY A 223 24.87 -17.52 24.09
C GLY A 223 26.30 -17.95 23.81
#